data_AF-A0A958FKE4-F1
#
_entry.id   AF-A0A958FKE4-F1
#
_cell.length_a   1.000
_cell.length_b   1.000
_cell.length_c   1.000
_cell.angle_alpha   90.00
_cell.angle_beta   90.00
_cell.angle_gamma   90.00
#
_symmetry.space_group_name_H-M   'P 1'
#
loop_
_entity.id
_entity.type
_entity.pdbx_description
1 polymer ?
#
loop_
_entity_poly.entity_id
_entity_poly.type
_entity_poly.pdbx_seq_one_letter_code
_entity_poly.pdbx_strand_id
1 'polypeptide(L)'
;VPAFYDFTTAATQAYGTDALKQMSNGSYALIGGDGNANGDIDDSDKNTTWRMQNGTDWLYLKYADFNLDGDIDALDLNYFWRPNNLLSSQVPGV
;
A
#
# COMPACT_ATOMS: atom_id res chain seq x y z
N VAL A 1 17.95 17.80 -9.10
CA VAL A 1 16.59 17.85 -9.70
C VAL A 1 15.91 16.55 -9.33
N PRO A 2 14.72 16.53 -8.73
CA PRO A 2 14.02 15.28 -8.45
C PRO A 2 13.79 14.54 -9.76
N ALA A 3 14.04 13.22 -9.78
CA ALA A 3 13.62 12.41 -10.91
C ALA A 3 12.10 12.26 -10.85
N PHE A 4 11.41 12.58 -11.95
CA PHE A 4 9.98 12.33 -12.05
C PHE A 4 9.75 10.84 -12.28
N TYR A 5 8.84 10.24 -11.51
CA TYR A 5 8.43 8.85 -11.70
C TYR A 5 7.08 8.80 -12.42
N ASP A 6 7.04 8.12 -13.57
CA ASP A 6 5.83 8.00 -14.39
C ASP A 6 5.26 6.59 -14.31
N PHE A 7 4.16 6.46 -13.57
CA PHE A 7 3.42 5.21 -13.39
C PHE A 7 2.72 4.68 -14.66
N THR A 8 2.90 5.29 -15.83
CA THR A 8 2.32 4.82 -17.10
C THR A 8 3.30 4.11 -18.04
N THR A 9 4.57 4.01 -17.65
CA THR A 9 5.64 3.57 -18.56
C THR A 9 6.06 2.12 -18.36
N ALA A 10 6.75 1.79 -17.26
CA ALA A 10 7.19 0.41 -16.98
C ALA A 10 7.48 0.17 -15.49
N ALA A 11 7.11 -1.02 -14.99
CA ALA A 11 7.44 -1.46 -13.61
C ALA A 11 8.94 -1.51 -13.33
N THR A 12 9.78 -1.73 -14.36
CA THR A 12 11.24 -1.82 -14.25
C THR A 12 11.92 -0.52 -13.83
N GLN A 13 11.19 0.59 -13.77
CA GLN A 13 11.69 1.83 -13.21
C GLN A 13 11.74 1.80 -11.68
N ALA A 14 10.94 0.92 -11.04
CA ALA A 14 11.00 0.70 -9.60
C ALA A 14 12.17 -0.22 -9.24
N TYR A 15 12.71 -0.03 -8.04
CA TYR A 15 13.73 -0.92 -7.49
C TYR A 15 13.11 -2.26 -7.08
N GLY A 16 13.73 -3.37 -7.48
CA GLY A 16 13.28 -4.73 -7.13
C GLY A 16 12.42 -5.39 -8.21
N THR A 17 11.90 -6.57 -7.89
CA THR A 17 10.96 -7.33 -8.74
C THR A 17 9.57 -7.24 -8.13
N ASP A 18 8.52 -7.11 -8.95
CA ASP A 18 7.13 -6.99 -8.50
C ASP A 18 6.87 -5.88 -7.47
N ALA A 19 7.71 -4.83 -7.48
CA ALA A 19 7.60 -3.68 -6.58
C ALA A 19 6.39 -2.77 -6.89
N LEU A 20 5.76 -2.95 -8.05
CA LEU A 20 4.55 -2.26 -8.48
C LEU A 20 3.53 -3.25 -9.03
N LYS A 21 2.25 -2.96 -8.83
CA LYS A 21 1.14 -3.73 -9.39
C LYS A 21 0.73 -3.16 -10.75
N GLN A 22 0.76 -3.98 -11.80
CA GLN A 22 0.20 -3.60 -13.09
C GLN A 22 -1.33 -3.57 -13.03
N MET A 23 -1.92 -2.51 -13.54
CA MET A 23 -3.36 -2.28 -13.55
C MET A 23 -3.95 -2.52 -14.94
N SER A 24 -5.24 -2.85 -15.00
CA SER A 24 -5.93 -3.15 -16.26
C SER A 24 -6.00 -1.97 -17.23
N ASN A 25 -5.84 -0.74 -16.73
CA ASN A 25 -5.78 0.49 -17.53
C ASN A 25 -4.39 0.79 -18.13
N GLY A 26 -3.41 -0.12 -17.94
CA GLY A 26 -2.04 0.04 -18.45
C GLY A 26 -1.09 0.81 -17.53
N SER A 27 -1.60 1.38 -16.43
CA SER A 27 -0.76 2.03 -15.42
C SER A 27 -0.23 1.02 -14.39
N TYR A 28 0.68 1.50 -13.55
CA TYR A 28 1.22 0.79 -12.39
C TYR A 28 0.77 1.49 -11.11
N ALA A 29 0.57 0.72 -10.03
CA ALA A 29 0.17 1.23 -8.73
C ALA A 29 1.14 0.76 -7.63
N LEU A 30 1.25 1.58 -6.58
CA LEU A 30 1.88 1.15 -5.33
C LEU A 30 1.01 0.09 -4.64
N ILE A 31 1.64 -0.81 -3.91
CA ILE A 31 0.98 -1.88 -3.16
C ILE A 31 0.58 -1.30 -1.80
N GLY A 32 -0.72 -1.23 -1.51
CA GLY A 32 -1.25 -0.77 -0.22
C GLY A 32 -1.44 -1.92 0.78
N GLY A 33 -1.36 -1.62 2.07
CA GLY A 33 -1.63 -2.59 3.15
C GLY A 33 -0.64 -2.56 4.32
N ASP A 34 0.54 -1.96 4.14
CA ASP A 34 1.56 -1.82 5.20
C ASP A 34 1.26 -0.55 6.02
N GLY A 35 0.38 -0.68 7.00
CA GLY A 35 -0.04 0.45 7.83
C GLY A 35 0.98 0.76 8.93
N ASN A 36 1.71 -0.24 9.41
CA ASN A 36 2.69 -0.03 10.47
C ASN A 36 4.07 0.42 9.93
N ALA A 37 4.23 0.43 8.60
CA ALA A 37 5.40 0.89 7.87
C ALA A 37 6.69 0.10 8.17
N ASN A 38 6.57 -1.20 8.48
CA ASN A 38 7.71 -2.09 8.68
C ASN A 38 8.20 -2.77 7.40
N GLY A 39 7.54 -2.51 6.27
CA GLY A 39 7.86 -3.11 4.99
C GLY A 39 7.21 -4.46 4.74
N ASP A 40 6.42 -5.01 5.67
CA ASP A 40 5.71 -6.27 5.52
C ASP A 40 4.20 -6.03 5.62
N ILE A 41 3.43 -6.55 4.66
CA ILE A 41 1.97 -6.54 4.76
C ILE A 41 1.53 -7.81 5.47
N ASP A 42 1.19 -7.70 6.75
CA ASP A 42 0.88 -8.86 7.59
C ASP A 42 -0.26 -8.62 8.60
N ASP A 43 -0.45 -9.59 9.51
CA ASP A 43 -1.50 -9.53 10.53
C ASP A 43 -1.33 -8.37 11.52
N SER A 44 -0.13 -7.81 11.66
CA SER A 44 0.14 -6.61 12.45
C SER A 44 -0.59 -5.41 11.87
N ASP A 45 -0.58 -5.21 10.55
CA ASP A 45 -1.32 -4.11 9.92
C ASP A 45 -2.80 -4.22 10.20
N LYS A 46 -3.38 -5.40 9.95
CA LYS A 46 -4.80 -5.60 10.23
C LYS A 46 -5.14 -5.36 11.70
N ASN A 47 -4.40 -5.98 12.62
CA ASN A 47 -4.81 -6.05 14.02
C ASN A 47 -4.39 -4.84 14.85
N THR A 48 -3.27 -4.21 14.50
CA THR A 48 -2.70 -3.08 15.24
C THR A 48 -2.89 -1.75 14.52
N THR A 49 -3.25 -1.72 13.24
CA THR A 49 -3.47 -0.44 12.53
C THR A 49 -4.92 -0.33 12.07
N TRP A 50 -5.35 -1.16 11.11
CA TRP A 50 -6.68 -1.07 10.51
C TRP A 50 -7.81 -1.25 11.52
N ARG A 51 -7.75 -2.26 12.40
CA ARG A 51 -8.80 -2.47 13.42
C ARG A 51 -9.01 -1.27 14.35
N MET A 52 -7.96 -0.50 14.63
CA MET A 52 -8.06 0.66 15.51
C MET A 52 -8.61 1.91 14.81
N GLN A 53 -8.52 1.96 13.47
CA GLN A 53 -8.83 3.15 12.67
C GLN A 53 -10.04 2.98 11.75
N ASN A 54 -10.49 1.74 11.52
CA ASN A 54 -11.66 1.42 10.70
C ASN A 54 -12.94 2.12 11.17
N GLY A 55 -13.71 2.63 10.20
CA GLY A 55 -14.92 3.42 10.42
C GLY A 55 -14.64 4.90 10.68
N THR A 56 -13.48 5.41 10.24
CA THR A 56 -13.11 6.80 10.45
C THR A 56 -12.44 7.39 9.22
N ASP A 57 -12.53 8.71 9.05
CA ASP A 57 -11.88 9.40 7.95
C ASP A 57 -10.36 9.44 8.16
N TRP A 58 -9.63 9.51 7.04
CA TRP A 58 -8.19 9.72 7.03
C TRP A 58 -7.79 11.00 7.76
N LEU A 59 -6.72 10.89 8.55
CA LEU A 59 -6.04 12.00 9.20
C LEU A 59 -4.54 11.69 9.19
N TYR A 60 -3.68 12.70 9.28
CA TYR A 60 -2.22 12.48 9.28
C TYR A 60 -1.72 11.52 10.39
N LEU A 61 -2.48 11.35 11.47
CA LEU A 61 -2.18 10.42 12.57
C LEU A 61 -2.77 9.01 12.36
N LYS A 62 -3.46 8.79 11.24
CA LYS A 62 -4.07 7.53 10.82
C LYS A 62 -3.47 7.11 9.49
N TYR A 63 -3.24 5.82 9.34
CA TYR A 63 -2.35 5.24 8.34
C TYR A 63 -2.87 3.88 7.83
N ALA A 64 -4.16 3.60 8.04
CA ALA A 64 -4.83 2.41 7.53
C ALA A 64 -5.73 2.68 6.30
N ASP A 65 -5.66 3.89 5.73
CA ASP A 65 -6.21 4.23 4.42
C ASP A 65 -5.27 3.65 3.35
N PHE A 66 -5.54 2.42 2.93
CA PHE A 66 -4.68 1.65 2.02
C PHE A 66 -4.99 1.91 0.56
N ASN A 67 -6.14 2.53 0.27
CA ASN A 67 -6.58 2.85 -1.08
C ASN A 67 -6.45 4.35 -1.42
N LEU A 68 -6.15 5.19 -0.43
CA LEU A 68 -5.99 6.64 -0.49
C LEU A 68 -7.26 7.37 -0.96
N ASP A 69 -8.45 6.86 -0.60
CA ASP A 69 -9.72 7.48 -0.94
C ASP A 69 -10.23 8.46 0.14
N GLY A 70 -9.57 8.51 1.29
CA GLY A 70 -9.87 9.41 2.40
C GLY A 70 -10.75 8.79 3.49
N ASP A 71 -11.28 7.59 3.29
CA ASP A 71 -12.05 6.85 4.27
C ASP A 71 -11.27 5.60 4.71
N ILE A 72 -11.24 5.29 6.01
CA ILE A 72 -10.64 4.05 6.51
C ILE A 72 -11.77 3.07 6.80
N ASP A 73 -11.95 2.08 5.91
CA ASP A 73 -13.12 1.22 5.94
C ASP A 73 -12.87 -0.23 5.48
N ALA A 74 -13.94 -0.97 5.21
CA ALA A 74 -13.87 -2.36 4.78
C ALA A 74 -13.28 -2.54 3.37
N LEU A 75 -13.24 -1.50 2.54
CA LEU A 75 -12.62 -1.50 1.21
C LEU A 75 -11.10 -1.63 1.33
N ASP A 76 -10.46 -0.92 2.26
CA ASP A 76 -9.03 -1.06 2.55
C ASP A 76 -8.66 -2.50 2.88
N LEU A 77 -9.42 -3.10 3.79
CA LEU A 77 -9.14 -4.47 4.22
C LEU A 77 -9.37 -5.46 3.07
N ASN A 78 -10.51 -5.37 2.40
CA ASN A 78 -10.93 -6.43 1.48
C ASN A 78 -10.28 -6.35 0.10
N TYR A 79 -9.99 -5.14 -0.39
CA TYR A 79 -9.44 -4.93 -1.72
C TYR A 79 -7.93 -4.65 -1.73
N PHE A 80 -7.34 -4.26 -0.60
CA PHE A 80 -5.92 -3.89 -0.53
C PHE A 80 -5.15 -4.80 0.43
N TRP A 81 -5.47 -4.83 1.73
CA TRP A 81 -4.72 -5.66 2.67
C TRP A 81 -4.84 -7.17 2.36
N ARG A 82 -6.06 -7.70 2.17
CA ARG A 82 -6.26 -9.14 1.95
C ARG A 82 -5.53 -9.68 0.71
N PRO A 83 -5.61 -9.03 -0.47
CA PRO A 83 -4.90 -9.53 -1.66
C PRO A 83 -3.38 -9.35 -1.60
N ASN A 84 -2.90 -8.42 -0.78
CA ASN A 84 -1.48 -8.07 -0.68
C ASN A 84 -0.79 -8.66 0.57
N ASN A 85 -1.53 -9.34 1.45
CA ASN A 85 -0.99 -10.01 2.63
C ASN A 85 0.14 -10.98 2.25
N LEU A 86 1.22 -10.99 3.04
CA LEU A 86 2.49 -11.70 2.83
C LEU A 86 3.42 -11.08 1.77
N LEU A 87 3.10 -9.92 1.21
CA LEU A 87 4.05 -9.17 0.40
C LEU A 87 4.99 -8.35 1.29
N SER A 88 6.25 -8.30 0.88
CA SER A 88 7.31 -7.57 1.57
C SER A 88 8.00 -6.59 0.62
N SER A 89 8.39 -5.44 1.16
CA SER A 89 9.20 -4.43 0.49
C SER A 89 10.51 -5.03 0.01
N GLN A 90 10.91 -4.62 -1.19
CA GLN A 90 12.20 -5.02 -1.77
C GLN A 90 13.31 -4.03 -1.40
N VAL A 91 12.99 -2.91 -0.77
CA VAL A 91 13.97 -1.89 -0.37
C VAL A 91 14.78 -2.42 0.82
N PRO A 92 16.11 -2.58 0.73
CA PRO A 92 16.90 -3.09 1.83
C PRO A 92 16.92 -2.12 3.02
N GLY A 93 16.54 -2.60 4.21
CA GLY A 93 16.76 -1.90 5.49
C GLY A 93 15.66 -0.93 5.93
N VAL A 94 14.39 -1.28 5.73
CA VAL A 94 13.29 -0.72 6.55
C VAL A 94 13.25 -1.40 7.91
#